data_AF-A0A1M4DZB5-F1
#
_entry.id   AF-A0A1M4DZB5-F1
#
_cell.length_a   1.000
_cell.length_b   1.000
_cell.length_c   1.000
_cell.angle_alpha   90.00
_cell.angle_beta   90.00
_cell.angle_gamma   90.00
#
_symmetry.space_group_name_H-M   'P 1'
#
loop_
_entity.id
_entity.type
_entity.pdbx_description
1 polymer ?
#
loop_
_entity_poly.entity_id
_entity_poly.type
_entity_poly.pdbx_seq_one_letter_code
_entity_poly.pdbx_strand_id
1 'polypeptide(L)'
;MARPVGTITRGTTGHNRLRRCDRWIAAVHGPLLRGAAGGRPLVVDLGYGASHTTTLELFTRLRRVAPGVEVVGVEIDPARVALAKPYEREGLSFRLGGFELPVPRPPTLVRAFNVLRQYGEDEAWRYWGVLTGKLAPHGVLVEGTCSENGRRAVWVGLSPGGPRTITFAARFDAFERPSDLADRLPKTLIHRNVPGERIHAFLSDFDRAWAVSAPYGAHGRRQRWLAAIDVLSRSWPVAARPPLGGPARWRLGELTLPWTAVDPQ
;
A
#
# COMPACT_ATOMS: atom_id res chain seq x y z
N MET A 1 25.48 -13.97 -13.00
CA MET A 1 24.36 -13.11 -12.54
C MET A 1 24.29 -13.18 -11.03
N ALA A 2 24.23 -12.05 -10.33
CA ALA A 2 24.09 -12.06 -8.87
C ALA A 2 22.71 -12.62 -8.46
N ARG A 3 22.65 -13.36 -7.34
CA ARG A 3 21.40 -13.91 -6.80
C ARG A 3 20.51 -12.75 -6.32
N PRO A 4 19.19 -12.75 -6.61
CA PRO A 4 18.30 -11.67 -6.16
C PRO A 4 18.27 -11.56 -4.63
N VAL A 5 18.16 -10.34 -4.11
CA VAL A 5 18.12 -10.08 -2.66
C VAL A 5 16.68 -10.11 -2.18
N GLY A 6 16.34 -11.12 -1.38
CA GLY A 6 15.02 -11.26 -0.79
C GLY A 6 14.61 -12.72 -0.63
N THR A 7 13.33 -12.95 -0.39
CA THR A 7 12.72 -14.27 -0.26
C THR A 7 11.45 -14.32 -1.10
N ILE A 8 11.15 -15.50 -1.65
CA ILE A 8 9.96 -15.70 -2.48
C ILE A 8 8.72 -15.35 -1.65
N THR A 9 7.82 -14.56 -2.23
CA THR A 9 6.56 -14.21 -1.58
C THR A 9 5.69 -15.44 -1.38
N ARG A 10 5.20 -15.62 -0.14
CA ARG A 10 4.22 -16.65 0.21
C ARG A 10 2.78 -16.16 -0.02
N GLY A 11 1.91 -17.04 -0.54
CA GLY A 11 0.47 -16.80 -0.66
C GLY A 11 -0.03 -16.71 -2.12
N THR A 12 -1.34 -16.53 -2.26
CA THR A 12 -2.00 -16.52 -3.57
C THR A 12 -1.88 -15.17 -4.27
N THR A 13 -1.90 -15.17 -5.60
CA THR A 13 -2.07 -13.96 -6.42
C THR A 13 -3.45 -14.04 -7.06
N GLY A 14 -4.19 -12.93 -7.04
CA GLY A 14 -5.58 -12.90 -7.49
C GLY A 14 -5.93 -11.59 -8.17
N HIS A 15 -6.86 -11.67 -9.12
CA HIS A 15 -7.39 -10.50 -9.82
C HIS A 15 -7.95 -9.48 -8.85
N ASN A 16 -7.68 -8.20 -9.10
CA ASN A 16 -8.17 -7.06 -8.34
C ASN A 16 -7.86 -7.08 -6.84
N ARG A 17 -6.91 -7.93 -6.40
CA ARG A 17 -6.48 -8.02 -5.00
C ARG A 17 -5.89 -6.70 -4.50
N LEU A 18 -5.09 -6.03 -5.33
CA LEU A 18 -4.43 -4.78 -4.96
C LEU A 18 -5.20 -3.53 -5.41
N ARG A 19 -6.42 -3.70 -5.94
CA ARG A 19 -7.23 -2.62 -6.53
C ARG A 19 -7.42 -1.41 -5.62
N ARG A 20 -7.54 -1.61 -4.30
CA ARG A 20 -7.69 -0.53 -3.31
C ARG A 20 -6.45 0.36 -3.30
N CYS A 21 -5.28 -0.25 -3.12
CA CYS A 21 -4.00 0.44 -3.17
C CYS A 21 -3.76 1.07 -4.55
N ASP A 22 -4.04 0.37 -5.65
CA ASP A 22 -3.81 0.93 -7.00
C ASP A 22 -4.63 2.19 -7.28
N ARG A 23 -5.90 2.19 -6.83
CA ARG A 23 -6.77 3.37 -6.93
C ARG A 23 -6.33 4.50 -5.99
N TRP A 24 -5.74 4.15 -4.86
CA TRP A 24 -5.13 5.12 -3.96
C TRP A 24 -3.87 5.72 -4.58
N ILE A 25 -2.95 4.91 -5.11
CA ILE A 25 -1.76 5.37 -5.82
C ILE A 25 -2.12 6.30 -6.98
N ALA A 26 -3.07 5.89 -7.83
CA ALA A 26 -3.47 6.70 -8.98
C ALA A 26 -4.06 8.06 -8.58
N ALA A 27 -4.81 8.12 -7.46
CA ALA A 27 -5.42 9.34 -6.96
C ALA A 27 -4.43 10.24 -6.21
N VAL A 28 -3.59 9.65 -5.35
CA VAL A 28 -2.68 10.38 -4.45
C VAL A 28 -1.39 10.76 -5.13
N HIS A 29 -0.82 9.86 -5.92
CA HIS A 29 0.46 10.05 -6.59
C HIS A 29 0.33 10.33 -8.09
N GLY A 30 -0.89 10.48 -8.61
CA GLY A 30 -1.14 10.91 -9.99
C GLY A 30 -0.39 12.20 -10.39
N PRO A 31 -0.41 13.27 -9.56
CA PRO A 31 0.37 14.48 -9.84
C PRO A 31 1.89 14.23 -9.89
N LEU A 32 2.43 13.42 -8.97
CA LEU A 32 3.85 13.04 -8.96
C LEU A 32 4.24 12.29 -10.24
N LEU A 33 3.41 11.33 -10.67
CA LEU A 33 3.67 10.55 -11.87
C LEU A 33 3.61 11.42 -13.14
N ARG A 34 2.64 12.34 -13.24
CA ARG A 34 2.56 13.27 -14.38
C ARG A 34 3.70 14.29 -14.41
N GLY A 35 4.18 14.71 -13.24
CA GLY A 35 5.27 15.68 -13.11
C GLY A 35 6.68 15.08 -13.26
N ALA A 36 6.80 13.76 -13.46
CA ALA A 36 8.10 13.11 -13.58
C ALA A 36 8.87 13.63 -14.81
N ALA A 37 10.15 13.97 -14.60
CA ALA A 37 11.01 14.47 -15.66
C ALA A 37 11.05 13.52 -16.88
N GLY A 38 10.97 14.09 -18.08
CA GLY A 38 10.95 13.34 -19.34
C GLY A 38 9.62 12.64 -19.65
N GLY A 39 8.55 12.89 -18.89
CA GLY A 39 7.19 12.42 -19.19
C GLY A 39 6.97 10.91 -19.09
N ARG A 40 8.00 10.17 -18.67
CA ARG A 40 8.00 8.71 -18.52
C ARG A 40 8.31 8.40 -17.06
N PRO A 41 7.34 8.43 -16.12
CA PRO A 41 7.61 7.97 -14.75
C PRO A 41 7.89 6.46 -14.75
N LEU A 42 8.87 6.02 -13.96
CA LEU A 42 9.15 4.60 -13.75
C LEU A 42 8.50 4.14 -12.44
N VAL A 43 7.70 3.08 -12.52
CA VAL A 43 7.04 2.45 -11.38
C VAL A 43 7.50 1.00 -11.28
N VAL A 44 7.87 0.57 -10.08
CA VAL A 44 8.23 -0.82 -9.80
C VAL A 44 7.17 -1.48 -8.94
N ASP A 45 6.72 -2.64 -9.37
CA ASP A 45 5.92 -3.56 -8.56
C ASP A 45 6.82 -4.68 -8.04
N LEU A 46 7.25 -4.56 -6.78
CA LEU A 46 8.18 -5.48 -6.15
C LEU A 46 7.41 -6.67 -5.55
N GLY A 47 7.80 -7.88 -5.93
CA GLY A 47 7.22 -9.13 -5.44
C GLY A 47 5.78 -9.32 -5.92
N TYR A 48 5.55 -9.24 -7.23
CA TYR A 48 4.20 -9.28 -7.82
C TYR A 48 3.47 -10.62 -7.61
N GLY A 49 4.19 -11.69 -7.24
CA GLY A 49 3.63 -12.97 -6.86
C GLY A 49 3.55 -13.97 -8.03
N ALA A 50 2.67 -14.97 -7.88
CA ALA A 50 2.57 -16.12 -8.77
C ALA A 50 2.09 -15.79 -10.20
N SER A 51 1.57 -14.58 -10.44
CA SER A 51 1.08 -14.16 -11.75
C SER A 51 1.34 -12.67 -12.01
N HIS A 52 1.55 -12.33 -13.28
CA HIS A 52 1.68 -10.97 -13.82
C HIS A 52 0.49 -10.04 -13.52
N THR A 53 -0.65 -10.60 -13.13
CA THR A 53 -1.95 -9.92 -13.02
C THR A 53 -1.87 -8.61 -12.22
N THR A 54 -1.22 -8.62 -11.05
CA THR A 54 -1.12 -7.46 -10.15
C THR A 54 -0.30 -6.33 -10.78
N THR A 55 0.77 -6.64 -11.50
CA THR A 55 1.59 -5.66 -12.22
C THR A 55 0.83 -5.10 -13.43
N LEU A 56 0.17 -5.96 -14.22
CA LEU A 56 -0.60 -5.55 -15.39
C LEU A 56 -1.78 -4.65 -15.02
N GLU A 57 -2.46 -4.98 -13.92
CA GLU A 57 -3.54 -4.17 -13.38
C GLU A 57 -3.07 -2.79 -12.89
N LEU A 58 -1.91 -2.73 -12.22
CA LEU A 58 -1.28 -1.47 -11.84
C LEU A 58 -0.97 -0.64 -13.08
N PHE A 59 -0.27 -1.22 -14.07
CA PHE A 59 0.04 -0.58 -15.34
C PHE A 59 -1.20 0.00 -16.03
N THR A 60 -2.24 -0.81 -16.17
CA THR A 60 -3.49 -0.40 -16.84
C THR A 60 -4.16 0.78 -16.13
N ARG A 61 -4.10 0.83 -14.80
CA ARG A 61 -4.65 1.95 -14.01
C ARG A 61 -3.79 3.20 -14.13
N LEU A 62 -2.47 3.05 -14.01
CA LEU A 62 -1.55 4.18 -14.05
C LEU A 62 -1.49 4.83 -15.44
N ARG A 63 -1.61 4.06 -16.53
CA ARG A 63 -1.68 4.60 -17.89
C ARG A 63 -2.85 5.58 -18.11
N ARG A 64 -3.93 5.46 -17.33
CA ARG A 64 -5.07 6.40 -17.39
C ARG A 64 -4.76 7.75 -16.74
N VAL A 65 -3.81 7.82 -15.82
CA VAL A 65 -3.45 9.06 -15.09
C VAL A 65 -2.12 9.65 -15.52
N ALA A 66 -1.22 8.83 -16.06
CA ALA A 66 0.09 9.18 -16.58
C ALA A 66 0.35 8.33 -17.85
N PRO A 67 -0.04 8.83 -19.04
CA PRO A 67 0.02 8.05 -20.29
C PRO A 67 1.41 7.52 -20.65
N GLY A 68 2.50 8.16 -20.21
CA GLY A 68 3.88 7.73 -20.46
C GLY A 68 4.46 6.77 -19.41
N VAL A 69 3.66 6.29 -18.44
CA VAL A 69 4.19 5.46 -17.34
C VAL A 69 4.80 4.15 -17.84
N GLU A 70 5.95 3.82 -17.27
CA GLU A 70 6.60 2.53 -17.41
C GLU A 70 6.47 1.76 -16.10
N VAL A 71 5.96 0.54 -16.16
CA VAL A 71 5.82 -0.35 -15.01
C VAL A 71 6.73 -1.56 -15.20
N VAL A 72 7.52 -1.86 -14.18
CA VAL A 72 8.35 -3.06 -14.13
C VAL A 72 7.88 -3.95 -12.98
N GLY A 73 7.42 -5.16 -13.30
CA GLY A 73 7.21 -6.21 -12.31
C GLY A 73 8.54 -6.86 -11.96
N VAL A 74 8.93 -6.83 -10.68
CA VAL A 74 10.15 -7.47 -10.18
C VAL A 74 9.76 -8.67 -9.31
N GLU A 75 10.28 -9.85 -9.62
CA GLU A 75 10.04 -11.07 -8.85
C GLU A 75 11.32 -11.90 -8.73
N ILE A 76 11.50 -12.56 -7.58
CA ILE A 76 12.73 -13.29 -7.24
C ILE A 76 12.74 -14.71 -7.82
N ASP A 77 11.55 -15.24 -8.14
CA ASP A 77 11.39 -16.57 -8.73
C ASP A 77 11.45 -16.49 -10.27
N PRO A 78 12.49 -17.08 -10.92
CA PRO A 78 12.63 -17.06 -12.36
C PRO A 78 11.48 -17.74 -13.11
N ALA A 79 10.82 -18.74 -12.52
CA ALA A 79 9.68 -19.39 -13.16
C ALA A 79 8.46 -18.45 -13.21
N ARG A 80 8.21 -17.69 -12.14
CA ARG A 80 7.16 -16.67 -12.12
C ARG A 80 7.44 -15.51 -13.09
N VAL A 81 8.71 -15.18 -13.30
CA VAL A 81 9.14 -14.21 -14.33
C VAL A 81 8.90 -14.75 -15.73
N ALA A 82 9.29 -16.00 -16.00
CA ALA A 82 9.05 -16.64 -17.29
C ALA A 82 7.55 -16.68 -17.65
N LEU A 83 6.68 -16.99 -16.68
CA LEU A 83 5.22 -16.98 -16.86
C LEU A 83 4.65 -15.58 -17.14
N ALA A 84 5.33 -14.51 -16.68
CA ALA A 84 4.89 -13.13 -16.89
C ALA A 84 5.35 -12.54 -18.22
N LYS A 85 6.45 -13.06 -18.80
CA LYS A 85 7.05 -12.56 -20.04
C LYS A 85 6.08 -12.43 -21.23
N PRO A 86 5.17 -13.37 -21.50
CA PRO A 86 4.22 -13.24 -22.59
C PRO A 86 3.26 -12.03 -22.49
N TYR A 87 3.16 -11.40 -21.32
CA TYR A 87 2.28 -10.26 -21.07
C TYR A 87 2.95 -8.89 -21.22
N GLU A 88 4.27 -8.88 -21.49
CA GLU A 88 5.02 -7.67 -21.81
C GLU A 88 4.40 -6.93 -22.99
N ARG A 89 4.47 -5.61 -22.93
CA ARG A 89 3.99 -4.68 -23.96
C ARG A 89 4.67 -3.34 -23.75
N GLU A 90 4.42 -2.38 -24.63
CA GLU A 90 5.00 -1.06 -24.50
C GLU A 90 4.75 -0.46 -23.10
N GLY A 91 5.83 -0.18 -22.37
CA GLY A 91 5.79 0.35 -21.01
C GLY A 91 5.44 -0.63 -19.90
N LEU A 92 5.31 -1.93 -20.17
CA LEU A 92 5.17 -2.97 -19.15
C LEU A 92 6.19 -4.08 -19.40
N SER A 93 7.08 -4.29 -18.42
CA SER A 93 8.08 -5.36 -18.48
C SER A 93 8.18 -6.14 -17.16
N PHE A 94 8.80 -7.32 -17.21
CA PHE A 94 9.04 -8.17 -16.05
C PHE A 94 10.52 -8.53 -15.93
N ARG A 95 11.05 -8.49 -14.71
CA ARG A 95 12.48 -8.72 -14.43
C ARG A 95 12.68 -9.62 -13.22
N LEU A 96 13.68 -10.50 -13.34
CA LEU A 96 14.19 -11.27 -12.21
C LEU A 96 14.95 -10.33 -11.27
N GLY A 97 14.54 -10.27 -10.01
CA GLY A 97 15.19 -9.45 -8.99
C GLY A 97 14.45 -9.39 -7.66
N GLY A 98 15.01 -8.64 -6.71
CA GLY A 98 14.46 -8.37 -5.39
C GLY A 98 14.71 -6.93 -4.96
N PHE A 99 15.11 -6.72 -3.71
CA PHE A 99 15.30 -5.39 -3.11
C PHE A 99 16.37 -4.54 -3.80
N GLU A 100 17.26 -5.14 -4.60
CA GLU A 100 18.21 -4.41 -5.42
C GLU A 100 17.56 -3.58 -6.52
N LEU A 101 16.31 -3.91 -6.91
CA LEU A 101 15.52 -3.28 -7.99
C LEU A 101 16.31 -3.18 -9.31
N PRO A 102 16.36 -4.25 -10.15
CA PRO A 102 17.19 -4.29 -11.36
C PRO A 102 16.59 -3.48 -12.52
N VAL A 103 16.41 -2.19 -12.31
CA VAL A 103 15.79 -1.23 -13.24
C VAL A 103 16.80 -0.20 -13.74
N PRO A 104 16.61 0.35 -14.96
CA PRO A 104 17.64 1.18 -15.60
C PRO A 104 17.80 2.57 -14.98
N ARG A 105 16.88 3.00 -14.12
CA ARG A 105 16.90 4.32 -13.47
C ARG A 105 16.14 4.28 -12.14
N PRO A 106 16.38 5.24 -11.23
CA PRO A 106 15.63 5.36 -9.99
C PRO A 106 14.11 5.44 -10.24
N PRO A 107 13.29 4.58 -9.62
CA PRO A 107 11.84 4.63 -9.79
C PRO A 107 11.21 5.84 -9.08
N THR A 108 10.21 6.43 -9.73
CA THR A 108 9.33 7.45 -9.14
C THR A 108 8.40 6.83 -8.09
N LEU A 109 8.01 5.57 -8.27
CA LEU A 109 7.19 4.84 -7.30
C LEU A 109 7.63 3.38 -7.19
N VAL A 110 7.69 2.85 -5.97
CA VAL A 110 7.79 1.41 -5.70
C VAL A 110 6.54 0.98 -4.95
N ARG A 111 5.82 -0.03 -5.43
CA ARG A 111 4.77 -0.74 -4.69
C ARG A 111 5.36 -2.06 -4.18
N ALA A 112 5.33 -2.30 -2.87
CA ALA A 112 5.82 -3.52 -2.24
C ALA A 112 4.72 -4.10 -1.34
N PHE A 113 3.77 -4.81 -1.94
CA PHE A 113 2.61 -5.34 -1.22
C PHE A 113 2.79 -6.83 -0.87
N ASN A 114 2.57 -7.19 0.39
CA ASN A 114 2.76 -8.53 0.95
C ASN A 114 4.19 -9.09 0.84
N VAL A 115 5.17 -8.21 0.62
CA VAL A 115 6.59 -8.57 0.51
C VAL A 115 7.22 -8.68 1.90
N LEU A 116 7.14 -7.62 2.71
CA LEU A 116 7.88 -7.54 3.98
C LEU A 116 7.28 -8.35 5.13
N ARG A 117 6.03 -8.80 5.01
CA ARG A 117 5.31 -9.53 6.07
C ARG A 117 5.97 -10.84 6.52
N GLN A 118 6.88 -11.39 5.71
CA GLN A 118 7.59 -12.64 5.98
C GLN A 118 8.96 -12.45 6.66
N TYR A 119 9.40 -11.20 6.84
CA TYR A 119 10.68 -10.85 7.46
C TYR A 119 10.52 -10.53 8.95
N GLY A 120 11.65 -10.40 9.66
CA GLY A 120 11.70 -9.80 10.99
C GLY A 120 11.35 -8.30 10.98
N GLU A 121 11.06 -7.74 12.15
CA GLU A 121 10.77 -6.30 12.31
C GLU A 121 11.99 -5.45 11.92
N ASP A 122 13.17 -5.76 12.46
CA ASP A 122 14.42 -5.04 12.15
C ASP A 122 14.78 -5.12 10.65
N GLU A 123 14.52 -6.27 10.03
CA GLU A 123 14.71 -6.44 8.59
C GLU A 123 13.75 -5.58 7.77
N ALA A 124 12.49 -5.46 8.21
CA ALA A 124 11.52 -4.60 7.53
C ALA A 124 11.96 -3.13 7.57
N TRP A 125 12.43 -2.64 8.72
CA TRP A 125 13.02 -1.31 8.86
C TRP A 125 14.22 -1.12 7.95
N ARG A 126 15.14 -2.10 7.91
CA ARG A 126 16.31 -2.06 7.03
C ARG A 126 15.91 -1.99 5.56
N TYR A 127 14.95 -2.80 5.12
CA TYR A 127 14.51 -2.81 3.72
C TYR A 127 13.70 -1.58 3.33
N TRP A 128 13.02 -0.89 4.25
CA TRP A 128 12.50 0.45 4.01
C TRP A 128 13.63 1.41 3.62
N GLY A 129 14.74 1.42 4.36
CA GLY A 129 15.93 2.22 4.04
C GLY A 129 16.53 1.87 2.68
N VAL A 130 16.71 0.58 2.38
CA VAL A 130 17.24 0.12 1.08
C VAL A 130 16.37 0.58 -0.09
N LEU A 131 15.05 0.40 0.02
CA LEU A 131 14.12 0.73 -1.07
C LEU A 131 13.96 2.24 -1.25
N THR A 132 13.86 3.00 -0.16
CA THR A 132 13.76 4.46 -0.23
C THR A 132 15.03 5.12 -0.76
N GLY A 133 16.21 4.57 -0.46
CA GLY A 133 17.49 5.02 -1.01
C GLY A 133 17.66 4.79 -2.52
N LYS A 134 16.78 4.00 -3.14
CA LYS A 134 16.77 3.74 -4.60
C LYS A 134 15.80 4.61 -5.37
N LEU A 135 14.91 5.35 -4.69
CA LEU A 135 13.88 6.16 -5.34
C LEU A 135 14.49 7.34 -6.09
N ALA A 136 13.79 7.79 -7.14
CA ALA A 136 14.05 9.09 -7.75
C ALA A 136 13.84 10.22 -6.71
N PRO A 137 14.36 11.44 -6.96
CA PRO A 137 14.01 12.61 -6.15
C PRO A 137 12.48 12.74 -6.02
N HIS A 138 12.00 12.95 -4.80
CA HIS A 138 10.56 13.00 -4.46
C HIS A 138 9.77 11.71 -4.75
N GLY A 139 10.45 10.60 -5.07
CA GLY A 139 9.80 9.31 -5.29
C GLY A 139 9.14 8.79 -4.02
N VAL A 140 8.28 7.79 -4.18
CA VAL A 140 7.51 7.21 -3.07
C VAL A 140 7.61 5.69 -3.06
N LEU A 141 7.78 5.12 -1.86
CA LEU A 141 7.56 3.71 -1.60
C LEU A 141 6.18 3.53 -0.96
N VAL A 142 5.36 2.65 -1.52
CA VAL A 142 4.09 2.21 -0.95
C VAL A 142 4.24 0.76 -0.52
N GLU A 143 4.51 0.55 0.77
CA GLU A 143 4.65 -0.76 1.38
C GLU A 143 3.36 -1.12 2.11
N GLY A 144 2.88 -2.35 1.99
CA GLY A 144 1.66 -2.70 2.71
C GLY A 144 1.33 -4.18 2.68
N THR A 145 0.32 -4.53 3.47
CA THR A 145 -0.21 -5.88 3.54
C THR A 145 -1.71 -5.89 3.26
N CYS A 146 -2.20 -6.90 2.56
CA CYS A 146 -3.63 -7.13 2.32
C CYS A 146 -4.03 -8.60 2.49
N SER A 147 -5.33 -8.81 2.72
CA SER A 147 -5.94 -10.13 2.74
C SER A 147 -5.84 -10.81 1.36
N GLU A 148 -6.08 -12.12 1.32
CA GLU A 148 -6.02 -12.97 0.12
C GLU A 148 -6.92 -12.42 -1.00
N ASN A 149 -8.09 -11.93 -0.62
CA ASN A 149 -9.07 -11.31 -1.52
C ASN A 149 -8.93 -9.79 -1.66
N GLY A 150 -7.95 -9.16 -1.00
CA GLY A 150 -7.70 -7.72 -1.09
C GLY A 150 -8.76 -6.83 -0.44
N ARG A 151 -9.67 -7.42 0.35
CA ARG A 151 -10.79 -6.69 0.95
C ARG A 151 -10.39 -5.90 2.18
N ARG A 152 -9.36 -6.34 2.91
CA ARG A 152 -8.72 -5.65 4.05
C ARG A 152 -7.26 -5.37 3.69
N ALA A 153 -6.79 -4.17 3.94
CA ALA A 153 -5.42 -3.77 3.65
C ALA A 153 -4.97 -2.61 4.55
N VAL A 154 -3.69 -2.58 4.88
CA VAL A 154 -3.01 -1.43 5.48
C VAL A 154 -1.71 -1.20 4.73
N TRP A 155 -1.39 0.07 4.45
CA TRP A 155 -0.15 0.43 3.78
C TRP A 155 0.44 1.74 4.28
N VAL A 156 1.74 1.86 4.14
CA VAL A 156 2.56 3.01 4.49
C VAL A 156 3.05 3.67 3.20
N GLY A 157 2.94 4.99 3.15
CA GLY A 157 3.58 5.82 2.13
C GLY A 157 4.87 6.39 2.70
N LEU A 158 6.00 6.09 2.06
CA LEU A 158 7.33 6.52 2.46
C LEU A 158 7.96 7.40 1.39
N SER A 159 8.66 8.43 1.84
CA SER A 159 9.55 9.25 1.01
C SER A 159 11.01 8.87 1.26
N PRO A 160 11.98 9.43 0.50
CA PRO A 160 13.40 9.30 0.83
C PRO A 160 13.74 9.75 2.26
N GLY A 161 12.97 10.68 2.83
CA GLY A 161 13.13 11.14 4.22
C GLY A 161 12.33 10.34 5.26
N GLY A 162 11.88 9.12 4.95
CA GLY A 162 11.16 8.25 5.87
C GLY A 162 9.65 8.15 5.66
N PRO A 163 8.94 7.41 6.54
CA PRO A 163 7.51 7.18 6.45
C PRO A 163 6.71 8.47 6.68
N ARG A 164 5.63 8.64 5.90
CA ARG A 164 4.82 9.87 5.89
C ARG A 164 3.38 9.63 6.27
N THR A 165 2.79 8.56 5.75
CA THR A 165 1.38 8.27 5.94
C THR A 165 1.18 6.79 6.21
N ILE A 166 0.16 6.44 6.98
CA ILE A 166 -0.42 5.10 7.04
C ILE A 166 -1.88 5.18 6.61
N THR A 167 -2.31 4.22 5.81
CA THR A 167 -3.67 4.14 5.28
C THR A 167 -4.27 2.78 5.59
N PHE A 168 -5.44 2.80 6.21
CA PHE A 168 -6.29 1.66 6.48
C PHE A 168 -7.37 1.59 5.41
N ALA A 169 -7.62 0.40 4.85
CA ALA A 169 -8.68 0.22 3.87
C ALA A 169 -9.43 -1.11 4.02
N ALA A 170 -10.75 -1.03 3.96
CA ALA A 170 -11.63 -2.17 4.09
C ALA A 170 -12.81 -2.11 3.12
N ARG A 171 -13.26 -3.25 2.59
CA ARG A 171 -14.66 -3.35 2.15
C ARG A 171 -15.53 -3.41 3.40
N PHE A 172 -16.68 -2.73 3.33
CA PHE A 172 -17.58 -2.60 4.48
C PHE A 172 -18.11 -3.96 4.99
N ASP A 173 -18.14 -4.98 4.14
CA ASP A 173 -18.57 -6.36 4.46
C ASP A 173 -17.41 -7.28 4.89
N ALA A 174 -16.21 -6.75 5.10
CA ALA A 174 -15.00 -7.56 5.30
C ALA A 174 -14.36 -7.44 6.69
N PHE A 175 -15.04 -6.83 7.65
CA PHE A 175 -14.64 -6.66 9.05
C PHE A 175 -15.89 -6.57 9.94
N GLU A 176 -15.81 -6.92 11.21
CA GLU A 176 -16.87 -6.65 12.20
C GLU A 176 -16.62 -5.37 12.96
N ARG A 177 -15.35 -5.09 13.27
CA ARG A 177 -14.89 -3.85 13.88
C ARG A 177 -13.57 -3.36 13.25
N PRO A 178 -13.26 -2.05 13.30
CA PRO A 178 -12.07 -1.51 12.66
C PRO A 178 -10.75 -2.20 13.04
N SER A 179 -10.60 -2.64 14.30
CA SER A 179 -9.40 -3.35 14.76
C SER A 179 -9.15 -4.69 14.07
N ASP A 180 -10.12 -5.26 13.34
CA ASP A 180 -9.90 -6.44 12.49
C ASP A 180 -8.93 -6.18 11.32
N LEU A 181 -8.55 -4.92 11.09
CA LEU A 181 -7.49 -4.53 10.16
C LEU A 181 -6.08 -4.69 10.75
N ALA A 182 -5.95 -4.93 12.06
CA ALA A 182 -4.67 -5.11 12.74
C ALA A 182 -3.83 -6.25 12.12
N ASP A 183 -4.49 -7.31 11.66
CA ASP A 183 -3.85 -8.47 11.02
C ASP A 183 -3.21 -8.13 9.66
N ARG A 184 -3.42 -6.90 9.15
CA ARG A 184 -2.81 -6.36 7.94
C ARG A 184 -1.83 -5.24 8.21
N LEU A 185 -1.51 -4.93 9.46
CA LEU A 185 -0.45 -3.97 9.77
C LEU A 185 0.88 -4.39 9.12
N PRO A 186 1.69 -3.42 8.67
CA PRO A 186 3.03 -3.72 8.17
C PRO A 186 3.88 -4.36 9.27
N LYS A 187 4.94 -5.06 8.87
CA LYS A 187 5.79 -5.77 9.83
C LYS A 187 6.40 -4.86 10.89
N THR A 188 6.60 -3.59 10.55
CA THR A 188 7.07 -2.49 11.41
C THR A 188 6.07 -2.06 12.49
N LEU A 189 4.81 -2.51 12.45
CA LEU A 189 3.77 -2.16 13.42
C LEU A 189 3.01 -3.34 14.02
N ILE A 190 2.92 -4.48 13.32
CA ILE A 190 2.00 -5.56 13.72
C ILE A 190 2.27 -6.10 15.13
N HIS A 191 3.54 -6.20 15.52
CA HIS A 191 3.94 -6.66 16.85
C HIS A 191 3.86 -5.56 17.93
N ARG A 192 3.70 -4.31 17.51
CA ARG A 192 3.47 -3.14 18.37
C ARG A 192 1.99 -2.93 18.68
N ASN A 193 1.08 -3.75 18.16
CA ASN A 193 -0.33 -3.67 18.51
C ASN A 193 -0.62 -4.30 19.89
N VAL A 194 -0.06 -3.70 20.94
CA VAL A 194 -0.19 -4.12 22.34
C VAL A 194 -0.51 -2.90 23.23
N PRO A 195 -1.13 -3.09 24.41
CA PRO A 195 -1.41 -1.97 25.32
C PRO A 195 -0.18 -1.12 25.63
N GLY A 196 -0.34 0.21 25.62
CA GLY A 196 0.73 1.19 25.81
C GLY A 196 1.31 1.75 24.49
N GLU A 197 1.13 1.05 23.38
CA GLU A 197 1.61 1.49 22.06
C GLU A 197 0.57 2.35 21.33
N ARG A 198 1.04 3.32 20.53
CA ARG A 198 0.17 4.28 19.82
C ARG A 198 -0.78 3.62 18.84
N ILE A 199 -0.30 2.60 18.11
CA ILE A 199 -1.14 1.86 17.15
C ILE A 199 -2.29 1.11 17.83
N HIS A 200 -2.03 0.55 19.02
CA HIS A 200 -3.07 -0.11 19.81
C HIS A 200 -4.11 0.89 20.32
N ALA A 201 -3.67 2.06 20.81
CA ALA A 201 -4.56 3.14 21.21
C ALA A 201 -5.43 3.60 20.03
N PHE A 202 -4.84 3.82 18.86
CA PHE A 202 -5.56 4.19 17.64
C PHE A 202 -6.66 3.19 17.28
N LEU A 203 -6.35 1.90 17.23
CA LEU A 203 -7.33 0.86 16.87
C LEU A 203 -8.43 0.72 17.93
N SER A 204 -8.09 0.88 19.21
CA SER A 204 -9.05 0.87 20.31
C SER A 204 -10.03 2.04 20.24
N ASP A 205 -9.53 3.24 19.95
CA ASP A 205 -10.36 4.42 19.77
C ASP A 205 -11.20 4.33 18.49
N PHE A 206 -10.67 3.70 17.43
CA PHE A 206 -11.45 3.45 16.22
C PHE A 206 -12.59 2.47 16.49
N ASP A 207 -12.36 1.40 17.25
CA ASP A 207 -13.42 0.49 17.70
C ASP A 207 -14.48 1.21 18.54
N ARG A 208 -14.05 2.10 19.45
CA ARG A 208 -14.96 2.94 20.24
C ARG A 208 -15.80 3.86 19.35
N ALA A 209 -15.17 4.55 18.40
CA ALA A 209 -15.84 5.43 17.44
C ALA A 209 -16.86 4.65 16.57
N TRP A 210 -16.52 3.43 16.18
CA TRP A 210 -17.41 2.51 15.47
C TRP A 210 -18.59 2.03 16.34
N ALA A 211 -18.35 1.75 17.63
CA ALA A 211 -19.38 1.34 18.57
C ALA A 211 -20.40 2.45 18.84
N VAL A 212 -19.95 3.67 19.13
CA VAL A 212 -20.86 4.82 19.37
C VAL A 212 -21.63 5.22 18.11
N SER A 213 -21.08 4.90 16.93
CA SER A 213 -21.75 5.14 15.64
C SER A 213 -22.74 4.04 15.24
N ALA A 214 -22.99 3.03 16.08
CA ALA A 214 -23.91 1.92 15.80
C ALA A 214 -25.30 2.35 15.30
N PRO A 215 -25.94 3.44 15.78
CA PRO A 215 -27.24 3.89 15.27
C PRO A 215 -27.26 4.19 13.75
N TYR A 216 -26.13 4.63 13.18
CA TYR A 216 -26.00 4.87 11.74
C TYR A 216 -26.02 3.57 10.91
N GLY A 217 -25.92 2.41 11.56
CA GLY A 217 -26.00 1.09 10.92
C GLY A 217 -27.30 0.86 10.16
N ALA A 218 -28.41 1.46 10.59
CA ALA A 218 -29.70 1.41 9.89
C ALA A 218 -29.64 2.01 8.48
N HIS A 219 -28.70 2.94 8.23
CA HIS A 219 -28.46 3.55 6.92
C HIS A 219 -27.32 2.85 6.13
N GLY A 220 -26.86 1.70 6.63
CA GLY A 220 -25.83 0.87 6.01
C GLY A 220 -24.43 1.08 6.58
N ARG A 221 -23.59 0.04 6.45
CA ARG A 221 -22.22 0.01 7.00
C ARG A 221 -21.31 1.15 6.50
N ARG A 222 -21.55 1.64 5.29
CA ARG A 222 -20.84 2.82 4.77
C ARG A 222 -21.16 4.08 5.56
N GLN A 223 -22.42 4.32 5.92
CA GLN A 223 -22.79 5.51 6.71
C GLN A 223 -22.24 5.42 8.13
N ARG A 224 -22.33 4.23 8.75
CA ARG A 224 -21.68 3.95 10.04
C ARG A 224 -20.16 4.20 9.98
N TRP A 225 -19.50 3.81 8.89
CA TRP A 225 -18.07 4.06 8.70
C TRP A 225 -17.75 5.56 8.63
N LEU A 226 -18.51 6.32 7.85
CA LEU A 226 -18.31 7.77 7.76
C LEU A 226 -18.50 8.44 9.13
N ALA A 227 -19.57 8.11 9.85
CA ALA A 227 -19.83 8.62 11.19
C ALA A 227 -18.71 8.24 12.19
N ALA A 228 -18.20 7.00 12.12
CA ALA A 228 -17.08 6.57 12.95
C ALA A 228 -15.80 7.36 12.66
N ILE A 229 -15.51 7.64 11.38
CA ILE A 229 -14.36 8.49 11.02
C ILE A 229 -14.54 9.92 11.53
N ASP A 230 -15.75 10.49 11.40
CA ASP A 230 -16.03 11.84 11.92
C ASP A 230 -15.78 11.91 13.43
N VAL A 231 -16.24 10.91 14.20
CA VAL A 231 -15.96 10.81 15.64
C VAL A 231 -14.46 10.66 15.91
N LEU A 232 -13.78 9.75 15.21
CA LEU A 232 -12.35 9.48 15.41
C LEU A 232 -11.48 10.70 15.09
N SER A 233 -11.85 11.48 14.07
CA SER A 233 -11.12 12.67 13.62
C SER A 233 -11.05 13.81 14.65
N ARG A 234 -11.86 13.73 15.72
CA ARG A 234 -11.83 14.68 16.85
C ARG A 234 -10.60 14.51 17.74
N SER A 235 -10.07 13.28 17.80
CA SER A 235 -8.95 12.93 18.68
C SER A 235 -7.72 12.45 17.92
N TRP A 236 -7.87 12.11 16.64
CA TRP A 236 -6.79 11.61 15.79
C TRP A 236 -6.63 12.48 14.55
N PRO A 237 -5.39 12.70 14.06
CA PRO A 237 -5.10 13.55 12.89
C PRO A 237 -5.46 12.85 11.56
N VAL A 238 -6.70 12.39 11.43
CA VAL A 238 -7.22 11.77 10.22
C VAL A 238 -7.24 12.80 9.09
N ALA A 239 -6.72 12.43 7.92
CA ALA A 239 -6.76 13.27 6.75
C ALA A 239 -8.23 13.60 6.38
N ALA A 240 -8.57 14.89 6.45
CA ALA A 240 -9.92 15.38 6.18
C ALA A 240 -10.12 15.92 4.76
N ARG A 241 -9.03 16.07 3.99
CA ARG A 241 -9.06 16.68 2.65
C ARG A 241 -8.34 15.83 1.61
N PRO A 242 -8.73 15.93 0.32
CA PRO A 242 -7.97 15.35 -0.77
C PRO A 242 -6.51 15.84 -0.79
N PRO A 243 -5.57 15.03 -1.33
CA PRO A 243 -5.83 13.75 -1.97
C PRO A 243 -5.92 12.56 -0.98
N LEU A 244 -5.47 12.73 0.26
CA LEU A 244 -5.32 11.64 1.24
C LEU A 244 -6.63 11.28 1.96
N GLY A 245 -7.60 12.19 2.02
CA GLY A 245 -8.75 12.01 2.89
C GLY A 245 -10.02 12.75 2.47
N GLY A 246 -10.89 12.93 3.47
CA GLY A 246 -12.23 13.49 3.30
C GLY A 246 -13.23 12.50 2.70
N PRO A 247 -14.50 12.94 2.51
CA PRO A 247 -15.60 12.06 2.10
C PRO A 247 -15.33 11.29 0.81
N ALA A 248 -14.51 11.85 -0.09
CA ALA A 248 -14.15 11.22 -1.36
C ALA A 248 -13.32 9.93 -1.19
N ARG A 249 -12.45 9.85 -0.18
CA ARG A 249 -11.68 8.64 0.18
C ARG A 249 -12.43 7.79 1.19
N TRP A 250 -13.03 8.40 2.20
CA TRP A 250 -13.73 7.67 3.27
C TRP A 250 -14.86 6.80 2.75
N ARG A 251 -15.59 7.24 1.73
CA ARG A 251 -16.62 6.43 1.07
C ARG A 251 -16.12 5.17 0.37
N LEU A 252 -14.82 5.11 0.08
CA LEU A 252 -14.18 3.92 -0.49
C LEU A 252 -13.82 2.91 0.60
N GLY A 253 -14.08 3.24 1.88
CA GLY A 253 -13.68 2.44 3.03
C GLY A 253 -12.22 2.64 3.38
N GLU A 254 -11.71 3.86 3.24
CA GLU A 254 -10.32 4.20 3.47
C GLU A 254 -10.19 5.29 4.54
N LEU A 255 -9.12 5.24 5.31
CA LEU A 255 -8.74 6.24 6.28
C LEU A 255 -7.23 6.38 6.27
N THR A 256 -6.73 7.61 6.15
CA THR A 256 -5.29 7.92 6.17
C THR A 256 -4.99 8.87 7.32
N LEU A 257 -3.86 8.65 7.99
CA LEU A 257 -3.30 9.54 9.02
C LEU A 257 -1.78 9.68 8.82
N PRO A 258 -1.15 10.77 9.31
CA PRO A 258 0.31 10.88 9.27
C PRO A 258 0.95 9.74 10.07
N TRP A 259 2.07 9.22 9.57
CA TRP A 259 2.80 8.12 10.22
C TRP A 259 3.17 8.45 11.68
N THR A 260 3.57 9.70 11.95
CA THR A 260 3.96 10.18 13.27
C THR A 260 2.92 9.95 14.36
N ALA A 261 1.64 9.82 14.00
CA ALA A 261 0.57 9.53 14.95
C ALA A 261 0.64 8.10 15.52
N VAL A 262 1.23 7.17 14.80
CA VAL A 262 1.33 5.74 15.17
C VAL A 262 2.77 5.22 15.15
N ASP A 263 3.74 6.11 14.99
CA ASP A 263 5.16 5.77 14.96
C ASP A 263 5.57 5.05 16.26
N PRO A 264 6.15 3.84 16.18
CA PRO A 264 6.62 3.12 17.37
C PRO A 264 8.04 3.55 17.78
N GLN A 265 8.65 4.52 17.08
CA GLN A 265 9.98 5.07 17.35
C GLN A 265 9.91 6.48 17.94
#